data_AF-A0A655JQ92-F1
#
_entry.id   AF-A0A655JQ92-F1
#
_cell.length_a   1.000
_cell.length_b   1.000
_cell.length_c   1.000
_cell.angle_alpha   90.00
_cell.angle_beta   90.00
_cell.angle_gamma   90.00
#
_symmetry.space_group_name_H-M   'P 1'
#
loop_
_entity.id
_entity.type
_entity.pdbx_description
1 polymer ?
#
loop_
_entity_poly.entity_id
_entity_poly.type
_entity_poly.pdbx_seq_one_letter_code
_entity_poly.pdbx_strand_id
1 'polypeptide(L)'
;MSWIEAGHPVDPAAYHVATRDGVTTQLGDDVAFSASSGTVACMTDARHTSGTLACLVRLANPPPRPETAYGEWKGGWVDFDGIHLQVGSARADPGPFVYGNGPELANGDTLSIGDYRCRSYQAGLFCVNYAHQSAVRFASAGIEPFGCLKPAPPPDGVGVAFGC
;
A
#
# COMPACT_ATOMS: atom_id res chain seq x y z
N MET A 1 2.55 1.19 -18.91
CA MET A 1 1.45 1.06 -17.93
C MET A 1 0.21 0.33 -18.48
N SER A 2 0.10 0.11 -19.80
CA SER A 2 -1.03 -0.61 -20.43
C SER A 2 -1.34 -2.00 -19.86
N TRP A 3 -0.36 -2.70 -19.27
CA TRP A 3 -0.62 -3.99 -18.63
C TRP A 3 -1.50 -3.87 -17.39
N ILE A 4 -1.36 -2.82 -16.57
CA ILE A 4 -2.26 -2.61 -15.42
C ILE A 4 -3.68 -2.41 -15.93
N GLU A 5 -3.87 -1.59 -16.98
CA GLU A 5 -5.17 -1.28 -17.57
C GLU A 5 -5.84 -2.46 -18.27
N ALA A 6 -5.07 -3.49 -18.65
CA ALA A 6 -5.60 -4.70 -19.25
C ALA A 6 -6.27 -5.66 -18.24
N GLY A 7 -6.26 -5.33 -16.94
CA GLY A 7 -7.03 -6.07 -15.94
C GLY A 7 -8.53 -5.76 -16.00
N HIS A 8 -9.34 -6.53 -15.27
CA HIS A 8 -10.78 -6.31 -15.19
C HIS A 8 -11.08 -5.17 -14.18
N PRO A 9 -11.66 -4.04 -14.60
CA PRO A 9 -11.96 -2.95 -13.67
C PRO A 9 -13.14 -3.32 -12.76
N VAL A 10 -12.96 -3.14 -11.46
CA VAL A 10 -14.01 -3.30 -10.46
C VAL A 10 -14.61 -1.96 -10.07
N ASP A 11 -15.81 -1.98 -9.47
CA ASP A 11 -16.45 -0.80 -8.92
C ASP A 11 -15.74 -0.32 -7.64
N PRO A 12 -15.14 0.88 -7.61
CA PRO A 12 -14.50 1.42 -6.41
C PRO A 12 -15.46 1.58 -5.22
N ALA A 13 -16.77 1.74 -5.47
CA ALA A 13 -17.76 1.91 -4.41
C ALA A 13 -17.75 0.76 -3.39
N ALA A 14 -17.38 -0.45 -3.83
CA ALA A 14 -17.31 -1.63 -2.98
C ALA A 14 -16.16 -1.60 -1.95
N TYR A 15 -15.18 -0.71 -2.12
CA TYR A 15 -13.93 -0.70 -1.35
C TYR A 15 -13.85 0.42 -0.31
N HIS A 16 -14.95 1.15 -0.05
CA HIS A 16 -15.06 2.16 1.01
C HIS A 16 -15.43 1.57 2.37
N VAL A 17 -15.02 0.33 2.62
CA VAL A 17 -15.31 -0.40 3.85
C VAL A 17 -14.09 -1.15 4.34
N ALA A 18 -13.96 -1.28 5.66
CA ALA A 18 -13.03 -2.19 6.29
C ALA A 18 -13.75 -3.06 7.31
N THR A 19 -13.29 -4.29 7.49
CA THR A 19 -13.86 -5.22 8.46
C THR A 19 -12.81 -5.74 9.42
N ARG A 20 -13.15 -5.72 10.71
CA ARG A 20 -12.34 -6.27 11.81
C ARG A 20 -13.24 -7.00 12.78
N ASP A 21 -12.88 -8.22 13.14
CA ASP A 21 -13.59 -9.04 14.13
C ASP A 21 -15.11 -9.14 13.87
N GLY A 22 -15.48 -9.20 12.57
CA GLY A 22 -16.88 -9.27 12.11
C GLY A 22 -17.62 -7.93 12.06
N VAL A 23 -16.99 -6.83 12.48
CA VAL A 23 -17.56 -5.48 12.42
C VAL A 23 -17.08 -4.78 11.15
N THR A 24 -18.03 -4.37 10.31
CA THR A 24 -17.77 -3.58 9.10
C THR A 24 -17.94 -2.09 9.39
N THR A 25 -16.91 -1.31 9.06
CA THR A 25 -16.87 0.15 9.21
C THR A 25 -16.88 0.80 7.83
N GLN A 26 -17.70 1.84 7.66
CA GLN A 26 -17.70 2.70 6.48
C GLN A 26 -16.54 3.70 6.59
N LEU A 27 -15.74 3.81 5.53
CA LEU A 27 -14.52 4.62 5.52
C LEU A 27 -14.74 6.04 4.95
N GLY A 28 -15.92 6.32 4.41
CA GLY A 28 -16.17 7.57 3.70
C GLY A 28 -15.43 7.58 2.36
N ASP A 29 -14.62 8.60 2.12
CA ASP A 29 -13.86 8.74 0.86
C ASP A 29 -12.62 7.83 0.81
N ASP A 30 -12.20 7.28 1.95
CA ASP A 30 -11.05 6.39 2.03
C ASP A 30 -11.37 5.00 1.46
N VAL A 31 -10.36 4.37 0.88
CA VAL A 31 -10.45 3.06 0.24
C VAL A 31 -9.60 2.06 1.01
N ALA A 32 -10.12 0.85 1.21
CA ALA A 32 -9.39 -0.27 1.74
C ALA A 32 -9.57 -1.51 0.87
N PHE A 33 -8.50 -2.29 0.69
CA PHE A 33 -8.56 -3.56 -0.02
C PHE A 33 -7.44 -4.50 0.41
N SER A 34 -7.65 -5.80 0.27
CA SER A 34 -6.59 -6.80 0.35
C SER A 34 -6.27 -7.37 -1.03
N ALA A 35 -5.10 -7.98 -1.17
CA ALA A 35 -4.70 -8.64 -2.41
C ALA A 35 -3.76 -9.81 -2.10
N SER A 36 -3.63 -10.68 -3.10
CA SER A 36 -2.76 -11.86 -3.04
C SER A 36 -3.08 -12.73 -1.81
N SER A 37 -4.36 -13.00 -1.60
CA SER A 37 -4.86 -13.82 -0.49
C SER A 37 -4.50 -13.24 0.88
N GLY A 38 -4.64 -11.93 1.03
CA GLY A 38 -4.32 -11.20 2.27
C GLY A 38 -2.83 -11.09 2.58
N THR A 39 -1.95 -11.35 1.61
CA THR A 39 -0.50 -11.04 1.75
C THR A 39 -0.26 -9.54 1.80
N VAL A 40 -1.09 -8.79 1.07
CA VAL A 40 -1.06 -7.33 1.01
C VAL A 40 -2.42 -6.82 1.48
N ALA A 41 -2.43 -5.84 2.37
CA ALA A 41 -3.61 -5.07 2.72
C ALA A 41 -3.25 -3.59 2.58
N CYS A 42 -4.03 -2.84 1.82
CA CYS A 42 -3.79 -1.42 1.58
C CYS A 42 -4.99 -0.59 2.00
N MET A 43 -4.73 0.63 2.46
CA MET A 43 -5.74 1.60 2.84
C MET A 43 -5.23 3.02 2.58
N THR A 44 -6.12 3.93 2.20
CA THR A 44 -5.83 5.37 2.19
C THR A 44 -6.23 6.00 3.52
N ASP A 45 -5.59 7.12 3.86
CA ASP A 45 -6.01 7.97 4.97
C ASP A 45 -5.98 9.43 4.53
N ALA A 46 -7.03 9.87 3.86
CA ALA A 46 -7.15 11.23 3.34
C ALA A 46 -7.06 12.28 4.46
N ARG A 47 -7.50 11.94 5.67
CA ARG A 47 -7.54 12.88 6.80
C ARG A 47 -6.16 13.13 7.41
N HIS A 48 -5.28 12.14 7.43
CA HIS A 48 -3.99 12.26 8.11
C HIS A 48 -2.78 12.26 7.16
N THR A 49 -2.90 11.68 5.97
CA THR A 49 -1.77 11.49 5.04
C THR A 49 -2.08 12.00 3.63
N SER A 50 -3.07 12.88 3.45
CA SER A 50 -3.43 13.44 2.15
C SER A 50 -3.66 12.37 1.06
N GLY A 51 -4.13 11.18 1.46
CA GLY A 51 -4.43 10.09 0.53
C GLY A 51 -3.23 9.24 0.11
N THR A 52 -2.10 9.29 0.84
CA THR A 52 -1.04 8.28 0.71
C THR A 52 -1.62 6.86 0.76
N LEU A 53 -1.17 5.99 -0.15
CA LEU A 53 -1.52 4.59 -0.13
C LEU A 53 -0.62 3.87 0.88
N ALA A 54 -1.16 3.59 2.06
CA ALA A 54 -0.49 2.79 3.08
C ALA A 54 -0.80 1.31 2.85
N CYS A 55 0.22 0.45 2.87
CA CYS A 55 0.07 -0.99 2.69
C CYS A 55 0.83 -1.77 3.78
N LEU A 56 0.16 -2.74 4.39
CA LEU A 56 0.78 -3.78 5.19
C LEU A 56 1.06 -4.99 4.32
N VAL A 57 2.34 -5.36 4.21
CA VAL A 57 2.82 -6.47 3.39
C VAL A 57 3.48 -7.53 4.28
N ARG A 58 3.06 -8.78 4.13
CA ARG A 58 3.74 -9.92 4.76
C ARG A 58 5.01 -10.27 3.99
N LEU A 59 6.07 -9.50 4.24
CA LEU A 59 7.39 -9.70 3.64
C LEU A 59 8.08 -10.93 4.23
N ALA A 60 8.69 -11.75 3.38
CA ALA A 60 9.53 -12.87 3.80
C ALA A 60 10.86 -12.39 4.41
N ASN A 61 11.40 -11.27 3.89
CA ASN A 61 12.64 -10.65 4.35
C ASN A 61 12.42 -9.13 4.51
N PRO A 62 11.75 -8.67 5.58
CA PRO A 62 11.54 -7.24 5.82
C PRO A 62 12.87 -6.51 6.12
N PRO A 63 12.95 -5.19 5.87
CA PRO A 63 14.09 -4.39 6.31
C PRO A 63 14.32 -4.52 7.83
N PRO A 64 15.59 -4.51 8.29
CA PRO A 64 15.89 -4.50 9.71
C PRO A 64 15.39 -3.21 10.36
N ARG A 65 15.09 -3.27 11.66
CA ARG A 65 14.73 -2.09 12.45
C ARG A 65 15.92 -1.10 12.48
N PRO A 66 15.77 0.14 12.03
CA PRO A 66 16.84 1.14 12.13
C PRO A 66 17.03 1.59 13.58
N GLU A 67 18.23 2.03 13.94
CA GLU A 67 18.54 2.53 15.30
C GLU A 67 17.70 3.77 15.66
N THR A 68 17.28 4.54 14.66
CA THR A 68 16.43 5.72 14.80
C THR A 68 14.95 5.38 15.04
N ALA A 69 14.55 4.10 14.99
CA ALA A 69 13.18 3.69 15.21
C ALA A 69 12.74 3.80 16.68
N TYR A 70 11.81 4.71 16.94
CA TYR A 70 11.10 4.81 18.22
C TYR A 70 9.69 4.19 18.12
N GLY A 71 9.32 3.35 19.09
CA GLY A 71 8.02 2.66 19.11
C GLY A 71 8.04 1.24 18.52
N GLU A 72 6.89 0.79 18.02
CA GLU A 72 6.72 -0.53 17.41
C GLU A 72 7.30 -0.54 15.99
N TRP A 73 8.18 -1.49 15.68
CA TRP A 73 8.72 -1.64 14.33
C TRP A 73 7.79 -2.50 13.46
N LYS A 74 7.32 -1.94 12.34
CA LYS A 74 6.55 -2.66 11.32
C LYS A 74 7.35 -2.74 10.02
N GLY A 75 8.20 -3.76 9.89
CA GLY A 75 9.03 -3.95 8.70
C GLY A 75 8.26 -4.15 7.39
N GLY A 76 6.98 -4.56 7.47
CA GLY A 76 6.08 -4.69 6.33
C GLY A 76 5.18 -3.49 6.07
N TRP A 77 5.33 -2.39 6.81
CA TRP A 77 4.58 -1.15 6.56
C TRP A 77 5.18 -0.43 5.36
N VAL A 78 4.38 -0.12 4.36
CA VAL A 78 4.82 0.52 3.12
C VAL A 78 3.93 1.71 2.80
N ASP A 79 4.50 2.89 2.71
CA ASP A 79 3.78 4.11 2.32
C ASP A 79 4.21 4.52 0.91
N PHE A 80 3.24 4.75 0.04
CA PHE A 80 3.45 5.19 -1.34
C PHE A 80 2.54 6.37 -1.66
N ASP A 81 3.13 7.55 -1.91
CA ASP A 81 2.38 8.78 -2.22
C ASP A 81 2.45 9.17 -3.71
N GLY A 82 3.14 8.37 -4.54
CA GLY A 82 3.38 8.65 -5.95
C GLY A 82 4.76 9.24 -6.26
N ILE A 83 5.42 9.94 -5.33
CA ILE A 83 6.80 10.46 -5.52
C ILE A 83 7.79 9.92 -4.49
N HIS A 84 7.28 9.45 -3.35
CA HIS A 84 8.02 8.78 -2.30
C HIS A 84 7.47 7.38 -2.09
N LEU A 85 8.39 6.46 -1.82
CA LEU A 85 8.09 5.11 -1.37
C LEU A 85 8.93 4.81 -0.13
N GLN A 86 8.29 4.44 0.97
CA GLN A 86 8.95 4.11 2.23
C GLN A 86 8.60 2.67 2.63
N VAL A 87 9.58 1.87 3.02
CA VAL A 87 9.42 0.45 3.39
C VAL A 87 9.97 0.23 4.79
N GLY A 88 9.13 -0.30 5.66
CA GLY A 88 9.39 -0.45 7.08
C GLY A 88 9.24 0.88 7.81
N SER A 89 8.38 0.92 8.82
CA SER A 89 8.13 2.15 9.59
C SER A 89 8.00 1.87 11.09
N ALA A 90 8.54 2.75 11.90
CA ALA A 90 8.34 2.78 13.34
C ALA A 90 7.01 3.48 13.65
N ARG A 91 6.10 2.80 14.35
CA ARG A 91 4.73 3.25 14.60
C ARG A 91 4.40 3.29 16.07
N ALA A 92 3.62 4.31 16.45
CA ALA A 92 3.04 4.47 17.78
C ALA A 92 1.52 4.24 17.78
N ASP A 93 0.92 4.12 16.60
CA ASP A 93 -0.51 3.93 16.37
C ASP A 93 -0.75 2.89 15.25
N PRO A 94 -1.92 2.23 15.21
CA PRO A 94 -2.24 1.26 14.16
C PRO A 94 -2.44 1.86 12.76
N GLY A 95 -2.50 3.20 12.66
CA GLY A 95 -2.87 3.93 11.46
C GLY A 95 -4.25 3.56 10.95
N PRO A 96 -4.48 3.65 9.62
CA PRO A 96 -5.79 3.41 9.03
C PRO A 96 -6.29 1.96 9.23
N PHE A 97 -5.39 1.01 9.48
CA PHE A 97 -5.72 -0.39 9.71
C PHE A 97 -6.39 -0.70 11.06
N VAL A 98 -6.68 0.31 11.90
CA VAL A 98 -7.46 0.12 13.12
C VAL A 98 -8.82 -0.55 12.83
N TYR A 99 -9.41 -0.27 11.66
CA TYR A 99 -10.68 -0.83 11.20
C TYR A 99 -10.55 -2.20 10.50
N GLY A 100 -9.35 -2.76 10.41
CA GLY A 100 -9.07 -4.05 9.79
C GLY A 100 -8.74 -3.95 8.30
N ASN A 101 -9.23 -4.93 7.52
CA ASN A 101 -8.91 -5.06 6.10
C ASN A 101 -10.14 -4.74 5.24
N GLY A 102 -9.91 -4.20 4.05
CA GLY A 102 -10.96 -4.07 3.05
C GLY A 102 -11.22 -5.37 2.27
N PRO A 103 -12.16 -5.35 1.31
CA PRO A 103 -12.47 -6.49 0.45
C PRO A 103 -11.24 -6.95 -0.36
N GLU A 104 -11.21 -8.24 -0.73
CA GLU A 104 -10.16 -8.77 -1.58
C GLU A 104 -10.32 -8.29 -3.03
N LEU A 105 -9.28 -7.66 -3.57
CA LEU A 105 -9.11 -7.41 -4.98
C LEU A 105 -8.63 -8.70 -5.67
N ALA A 106 -9.53 -9.33 -6.43
CA ALA A 106 -9.27 -10.64 -7.01
C ALA A 106 -8.15 -10.61 -8.05
N ASN A 107 -7.54 -11.77 -8.28
CA ASN A 107 -6.46 -11.89 -9.25
C ASN A 107 -6.94 -11.49 -10.66
N GLY A 108 -6.21 -10.56 -11.29
CA GLY A 108 -6.55 -10.02 -12.60
C GLY A 108 -7.36 -8.73 -12.55
N ASP A 109 -7.95 -8.39 -11.40
CA ASP A 109 -8.78 -7.19 -11.24
C ASP A 109 -7.95 -5.94 -11.00
N THR A 110 -8.56 -4.80 -11.34
CA THR A 110 -7.98 -3.47 -11.19
C THR A 110 -8.92 -2.55 -10.43
N LEU A 111 -8.36 -1.81 -9.47
CA LEU A 111 -9.05 -0.82 -8.65
C LEU A 111 -8.45 0.56 -8.89
N SER A 112 -9.29 1.55 -9.16
CA SER A 112 -8.87 2.95 -9.31
C SER A 112 -9.12 3.69 -7.99
N ILE A 113 -8.14 4.48 -7.53
CA ILE A 113 -8.16 5.19 -6.24
C ILE A 113 -7.50 6.55 -6.47
N GLY A 114 -8.26 7.62 -6.69
CA GLY A 114 -7.68 8.92 -7.08
C GLY A 114 -6.73 8.78 -8.27
N ASP A 115 -5.47 9.22 -8.11
CA ASP A 115 -4.41 9.10 -9.14
C ASP A 115 -3.80 7.70 -9.23
N TYR A 116 -4.15 6.79 -8.34
CA TYR A 116 -3.67 5.43 -8.33
C TYR A 116 -4.54 4.50 -9.18
N ARG A 117 -3.89 3.51 -9.78
CA ARG A 117 -4.55 2.29 -10.20
C ARG A 117 -3.75 1.08 -9.75
N CYS A 118 -4.43 0.18 -9.04
CA CYS A 118 -3.83 -1.04 -8.53
C CYS A 118 -4.37 -2.24 -9.30
N ARG A 119 -3.50 -3.21 -9.62
CA ARG A 119 -3.85 -4.51 -10.21
C ARG A 119 -3.34 -5.63 -9.31
N SER A 120 -4.23 -6.52 -8.91
CA SER A 120 -3.86 -7.76 -8.20
C SER A 120 -3.45 -8.80 -9.23
N TYR A 121 -2.28 -9.44 -9.05
CA TYR A 121 -1.80 -10.49 -9.95
C TYR A 121 -1.00 -11.56 -9.21
N GLN A 122 -0.65 -12.66 -9.90
CA GLN A 122 0.02 -13.81 -9.27
C GLN A 122 1.36 -13.42 -8.63
N ALA A 123 2.06 -12.44 -9.22
CA ALA A 123 3.34 -11.95 -8.73
C ALA A 123 3.22 -10.93 -7.58
N GLY A 124 2.01 -10.55 -7.16
CA GLY A 124 1.77 -9.53 -6.14
C GLY A 124 0.77 -8.45 -6.60
N LEU A 125 0.64 -7.41 -5.78
CA LEU A 125 -0.11 -6.21 -6.11
C LEU A 125 0.78 -5.21 -6.84
N PHE A 126 0.29 -4.62 -7.92
CA PHE A 126 0.99 -3.56 -8.66
C PHE A 126 0.16 -2.28 -8.59
N CYS A 127 0.69 -1.20 -8.03
CA CYS A 127 0.01 0.10 -8.03
C CYS A 127 0.83 1.12 -8.79
N VAL A 128 0.21 1.78 -9.75
CA VAL A 128 0.75 2.94 -10.47
C VAL A 128 0.15 4.21 -9.90
N ASN A 129 0.94 5.28 -9.82
CA ASN A 129 0.44 6.65 -9.69
C ASN A 129 0.64 7.37 -11.05
N TYR A 130 -0.47 7.75 -11.69
CA TYR A 130 -0.40 8.33 -13.04
C TYR A 130 0.07 9.78 -13.05
N ALA A 131 -0.21 10.55 -12.00
CA ALA A 131 0.23 11.94 -11.90
C ALA A 131 1.75 12.05 -11.87
N HIS A 132 2.44 11.04 -11.32
CA HIS A 132 3.88 11.04 -11.13
C HIS A 132 4.65 10.01 -11.97
N GLN A 133 3.94 9.22 -12.79
CA GLN A 133 4.54 8.19 -13.66
C GLN A 133 5.43 7.19 -12.91
N SER A 134 5.09 6.91 -11.65
CA SER A 134 5.78 5.96 -10.78
C SER A 134 4.89 4.76 -10.53
N ALA A 135 5.50 3.63 -10.15
CA ALA A 135 4.73 2.46 -9.74
C ALA A 135 5.50 1.64 -8.72
N VAL A 136 4.78 0.78 -8.01
CA VAL A 136 5.34 -0.12 -7.00
C VAL A 136 4.67 -1.48 -7.13
N ARG A 137 5.47 -2.54 -7.00
CA ARG A 137 4.97 -3.90 -6.77
C ARG A 137 5.15 -4.25 -5.29
N PHE A 138 4.07 -4.73 -4.69
CA PHE A 138 4.02 -5.24 -3.33
C PHE A 138 3.88 -6.76 -3.38
N ALA A 139 4.88 -7.48 -2.92
CA ALA A 139 4.89 -8.94 -2.88
C ALA A 139 5.61 -9.44 -1.63
N SER A 140 5.33 -10.68 -1.21
CA SER A 140 6.06 -11.31 -0.09
C SER A 140 7.57 -11.38 -0.33
N ALA A 141 7.99 -11.51 -1.59
CA ALA A 141 9.40 -11.53 -1.98
C ALA A 141 10.11 -10.17 -1.85
N GLY A 142 9.35 -9.06 -1.77
CA GLY A 142 9.92 -7.72 -1.67
C GLY A 142 9.01 -6.62 -2.24
N ILE A 143 9.45 -5.38 -2.01
CA ILE A 143 8.86 -4.18 -2.59
C ILE A 143 9.76 -3.70 -3.73
N GLU A 144 9.18 -3.54 -4.92
CA GLU A 144 9.91 -3.20 -6.13
C GLU A 144 9.39 -1.88 -6.72
N PRO A 145 10.22 -0.81 -6.74
CA PRO A 145 9.85 0.47 -7.35
C PRO A 145 10.09 0.49 -8.86
N PHE A 146 9.28 1.28 -9.57
CA PHE A 146 9.38 1.52 -11.00
C PHE A 146 9.24 3.01 -11.32
N GLY A 147 9.61 3.39 -12.55
CA GLY A 147 9.50 4.77 -13.04
C GLY A 147 10.61 5.65 -12.46
N CYS A 148 10.24 6.83 -11.96
CA CYS A 148 11.19 7.82 -11.44
C CYS A 148 11.79 7.45 -10.08
N LEU A 149 11.18 6.54 -9.31
CA LEU A 149 11.62 6.17 -7.97
C LEU A 149 13.05 5.60 -7.97
N LYS A 150 13.96 6.26 -7.25
CA LYS A 150 15.34 5.83 -7.02
C LYS A 150 15.65 5.74 -5.53
N PRO A 151 16.60 4.88 -5.11
CA PRO A 151 17.01 4.80 -3.71
C PRO A 151 17.37 6.19 -3.16
N ALA A 152 16.86 6.50 -1.98
CA ALA A 152 17.10 7.75 -1.26
C ALA A 152 17.45 7.44 0.20
N PRO A 153 18.13 8.35 0.92
CA PRO A 153 18.32 8.21 2.35
C PRO A 153 16.97 8.07 3.07
N PRO A 154 16.77 7.03 3.91
CA PRO A 154 15.53 6.90 4.65
C PRO A 154 15.43 7.96 5.75
N PRO A 155 14.24 8.55 5.98
CA PRO A 155 13.98 9.34 7.17
C PRO A 155 14.17 8.53 8.46
N ASP A 156 14.23 9.22 9.59
CA ASP A 156 14.27 8.56 10.90
C ASP A 156 13.06 7.65 11.10
N GLY A 157 13.32 6.44 11.63
CA GLY A 157 12.29 5.44 11.83
C GLY A 157 11.80 4.73 10.56
N VAL A 158 12.41 4.98 9.40
CA VAL A 158 12.11 4.28 8.13
C VAL A 158 13.26 3.34 7.76
N GLY A 159 12.94 2.16 7.24
CA GLY A 159 13.94 1.14 6.89
C GLY A 159 14.62 1.39 5.54
N VAL A 160 13.81 1.61 4.50
CA VAL A 160 14.27 1.88 3.13
C VAL A 160 13.38 2.97 2.53
N ALA A 161 13.97 3.90 1.77
CA ALA A 161 13.23 4.92 1.06
C ALA A 161 13.65 5.03 -0.41
N PHE A 162 12.69 5.46 -1.23
CA PHE A 162 12.90 5.85 -2.61
C PHE A 162 12.20 7.18 -2.87
N GLY A 163 12.75 7.96 -3.79
CA GLY A 163 12.21 9.24 -4.21
C GLY A 163 12.38 9.47 -5.70
N CYS A 164 11.50 10.31 -6.23
CA CYS A 164 11.73 11.10 -7.43
C CYS A 164 12.25 12.48 -7.00
#